data_AF-A0A8T3Z9I3-F1
#
_entry.id   AF-A0A8T3Z9I3-F1
#
_cell.length_a   1.000
_cell.length_b   1.000
_cell.length_c   1.000
_cell.angle_alpha   90.00
_cell.angle_beta   90.00
_cell.angle_gamma   90.00
#
_symmetry.space_group_name_H-M   'P 1'
#
loop_
_entity.id
_entity.type
_entity.pdbx_description
1 polymer ?
#
loop_
_entity_poly.entity_id
_entity_poly.type
_entity_poly.pdbx_seq_one_letter_code
_entity_poly.pdbx_strand_id
1 'polypeptide(L)' 'MEKIMLFYDKDSDVLDISLGPPQKARSEEAGNDVIVRKNQDKKIVGFTVLNIMKRGKGFTIPLEAAFVQR' A
#
# COMPACT_ATOMS: atom_id res chain seq x y z
N MET A 1 11.78 -17.71 -1.74
CA MET A 1 10.68 -17.40 -0.80
C MET A 1 10.23 -15.99 -1.05
N GLU A 2 8.96 -15.79 -1.34
CA GLU A 2 8.37 -14.45 -1.32
C GLU A 2 8.39 -13.93 0.12
N LYS A 3 8.80 -12.67 0.30
CA LYS A 3 8.87 -12.01 1.60
C LYS A 3 7.98 -10.78 1.57
N ILE A 4 7.28 -10.54 2.66
CA ILE A 4 6.56 -9.29 2.90
C ILE A 4 7.41 -8.47 3.85
N MET A 5 7.70 -7.23 3.46
CA MET A 5 8.42 -6.28 4.30
C MET A 5 7.43 -5.23 4.79
N LEU A 6 7.36 -5.05 6.10
CA LEU A 6 6.55 -4.01 6.73
C LEU A 6 7.48 -2.97 7.35
N PHE A 7 7.20 -1.71 7.09
CA PHE A 7 7.90 -0.58 7.69
C PHE A 7 6.88 0.40 8.22
N TYR A 8 6.92 0.68 9.51
CA TYR A 8 6.04 1.65 10.15
C TYR A 8 6.85 2.88 10.54
N ASP A 9 6.49 4.02 9.97
CA ASP A 9 6.99 5.32 10.37
C ASP A 9 5.99 5.95 11.34
N LYS A 10 6.41 6.03 12.60
CA LYS A 10 5.59 6.59 13.69
C LYS A 10 5.45 8.10 13.60
N ASP A 11 6.44 8.80 13.06
CA ASP A 11 6.44 10.26 13.03
C ASP A 11 5.47 10.78 11.96
N SER A 12 5.34 10.04 10.85
CA SER A 12 4.38 10.35 9.78
C SER A 12 3.05 9.58 9.87
N ASP A 13 2.90 8.64 10.80
CA ASP A 13 1.74 7.74 10.92
C ASP A 13 1.46 6.96 9.62
N VAL A 14 2.53 6.39 9.05
CA VAL A 14 2.52 5.68 7.75
C VAL A 14 3.01 4.24 7.91
N LEU A 15 2.24 3.29 7.37
CA LEU A 15 2.64 1.90 7.23
C LEU A 15 2.90 1.56 5.76
N ASP A 16 4.15 1.24 5.44
CA ASP A 16 4.57 0.73 4.14
C ASP A 16 4.64 -0.79 4.16
N ILE A 17 4.03 -1.41 3.14
CA ILE A 17 4.00 -2.85 2.93
C ILE A 17 4.58 -3.13 1.55
N SER A 18 5.70 -3.83 1.47
CA SER A 18 6.36 -4.19 0.21
C SER A 18 6.31 -5.70 -0.01
N LEU A 19 5.90 -6.10 -1.22
CA LEU A 19 5.79 -7.50 -1.61
C LEU A 19 6.98 -7.85 -2.50
N GLY A 20 7.88 -8.70 -1.98
CA GLY A 20 9.10 -9.08 -2.69
C GLY A 20 10.19 -8.00 -2.66
N PRO A 21 11.21 -8.12 -3.53
CA PRO A 21 12.36 -7.21 -3.52
C PRO A 21 12.00 -5.80 -4.01
N PRO A 22 12.81 -4.78 -3.65
CA PRO A 22 12.68 -3.43 -4.21
C PRO A 22 12.67 -3.45 -5.74
N GLN A 23 11.69 -2.80 -6.34
CA GLN A 23 11.50 -2.76 -7.79
C GLN A 23 10.80 -1.46 -8.20
N LYS A 24 10.87 -1.12 -9.50
CA LYS A 24 10.16 0.03 -10.03
C LYS A 24 8.65 -0.20 -9.93
N ALA A 25 7.95 0.76 -9.32
CA ALA A 25 6.51 0.75 -9.18
C ALA A 25 5.94 2.15 -9.40
N ARG A 26 4.69 2.21 -9.84
CA ARG A 26 3.86 3.42 -9.84
C ARG A 26 2.90 3.37 -8.67
N SER A 27 2.76 4.48 -7.98
CA SER A 27 1.81 4.65 -6.89
C SER A 27 0.49 5.18 -7.44
N GLU A 28 -0.61 4.55 -7.05
CA GLU A 28 -1.96 4.92 -7.45
C GLU A 28 -2.82 4.97 -6.19
N GLU A 29 -3.56 6.07 -6.00
CA GLU A 29 -4.39 6.28 -4.82
C GLU A 29 -5.64 5.40 -4.91
N ALA A 30 -5.82 4.48 -3.97
CA ALA A 30 -6.95 3.53 -3.93
C ALA A 30 -8.10 4.03 -3.04
N GLY A 31 -7.99 5.24 -2.50
CA GLY A 31 -8.94 5.82 -1.56
C GLY A 31 -8.79 5.29 -0.14
N ASN A 32 -9.57 5.83 0.79
CA ASN A 32 -9.53 5.50 2.21
C ASN A 32 -8.11 5.52 2.78
N ASP A 33 -7.30 6.54 2.46
CA ASP A 33 -5.92 6.70 2.92
C ASP A 33 -4.99 5.51 2.55
N VAL A 34 -5.30 4.79 1.47
CA VAL A 34 -4.49 3.69 0.94
C VAL A 34 -3.95 4.05 -0.43
N ILE A 35 -2.65 3.86 -0.61
CA ILE A 35 -1.95 3.96 -1.89
C ILE A 35 -1.48 2.57 -2.28
N VAL A 36 -1.75 2.18 -3.53
CA VAL A 36 -1.34 0.89 -4.09
C VAL A 36 -0.14 1.12 -4.99
N ARG A 37 0.88 0.27 -4.89
CA ARG A 37 2.06 0.29 -5.75
C ARG A 37 1.98 -0.84 -6.77
N LYS A 38 2.03 -0.51 -8.06
CA LYS A 38 1.98 -1.48 -9.16
C LYS A 38 3.24 -1.44 -10.01
N ASN A 39 3.72 -2.61 -10.45
CA ASN A 39 4.83 -2.70 -11.39
C ASN A 39 4.37 -2.44 -12.85
N GLN A 40 5.28 -2.60 -13.81
CA GLN A 40 4.99 -2.40 -15.24
C GLN A 40 3.93 -3.35 -15.80
N ASP A 41 3.79 -4.55 -15.22
CA ASP A 41 2.79 -5.55 -15.58
C ASP A 41 1.44 -5.32 -14.89
N LYS A 42 1.27 -4.17 -14.21
CA LYS A 42 0.11 -3.83 -13.37
C LYS A 42 -0.10 -4.76 -12.17
N LYS A 43 0.90 -5.58 -11.81
CA LYS A 43 0.86 -6.41 -10.60
C LYS A 43 1.11 -5.55 -9.38
N ILE A 44 0.36 -5.79 -8.31
CA ILE A 44 0.56 -5.11 -7.04
C ILE A 44 1.87 -5.61 -6.40
N VAL A 45 2.73 -4.67 -6.04
CA VAL A 45 4.04 -4.92 -5.42
C VAL A 45 4.19 -4.24 -4.06
N GLY A 46 3.14 -3.55 -3.60
CA GLY A 46 3.10 -3.00 -2.26
C GLY A 46 1.93 -2.06 -2.03
N PHE A 47 1.85 -1.60 -0.79
CA PHE A 47 0.84 -0.66 -0.31
C PHE A 47 1.51 0.35 0.61
N THR A 48 0.92 1.54 0.68
CA THR A 48 1.22 2.55 1.70
C THR A 48 -0.11 2.92 2.35
N VAL A 49 -0.17 2.84 3.66
CA VAL A 49 -1.38 3.08 4.45
C VAL A 49 -1.11 4.28 5.32
N LEU A 50 -1.84 5.36 5.07
CA LEU A 50 -1.74 6.59 5.84
C LEU A 50 -2.69 6.53 7.05
N ASN A 51 -2.37 7.34 8.06
CA ASN A 51 -3.17 7.54 9.27
C ASN A 51 -3.48 6.23 10.03
N ILE A 52 -2.53 5.28 10.09
CA ILE A 52 -2.79 3.93 10.63
C ILE A 52 -3.21 3.95 12.10
N MET A 53 -2.66 4.86 12.91
CA MET A 53 -3.02 5.01 14.33
C MET A 53 -4.44 5.56 14.54
N LYS A 54 -4.96 6.30 13.55
CA LYS A 54 -6.36 6.79 13.57
C LYS A 54 -7.35 5.73 13.11
N ARG A 55 -6.87 4.63 12.50
CA ARG A 55 -7.72 3.50 12.14
C ARG A 55 -8.01 2.68 13.39
N GLY A 56 -9.29 2.36 13.59
CA GLY A 56 -9.75 1.51 14.69
C GLY A 56 -9.38 0.04 14.49
N LYS A 57 -10.32 -0.88 14.75
CA LYS A 57 -10.08 -2.33 14.63
C LYS A 57 -10.05 -2.77 13.15
N GLY A 58 -8.85 -2.75 12.56
CA GLY A 58 -8.55 -3.34 11.26
C GLY A 58 -8.88 -2.45 10.06
N PHE A 59 -8.23 -2.73 8.94
CA PHE A 59 -8.50 -2.09 7.66
C PHE A 59 -8.37 -3.11 6.54
N THR A 60 -9.16 -2.93 5.48
CA THR A 60 -9.12 -3.80 4.30
C THR A 60 -8.29 -3.13 3.23
N ILE A 61 -7.33 -3.88 2.70
CA ILE A 61 -6.56 -3.47 1.54
C ILE A 61 -7.16 -4.18 0.32
N PRO A 62 -7.52 -3.46 -0.76
CA PRO A 62 -7.96 -4.09 -1.98
C PRO A 62 -6.80 -4.90 -2.59
N LEU A 63 -7.00 -6.21 -2.72
CA LEU A 63 -6.12 -7.11 -3.48
C LEU A 63 -6.20 -6.85 -4.99
N GLU A 64 -7.26 -6.16 -5.42
CA GLU A 64 -7.46 -5.66 -6.77
C GLU A 64 -8.06 -4.25 -6.65
N ALA A 65 -7.27 -3.22 -6.95
CA ALA A 65 -7.75 -1.83 -6.89
C ALA A 65 -8.25 -1.40 -8.27
N ALA A 66 -9.56 -1.18 -8.40
CA ALA A 66 -10.19 -0.43 -9.48
C ALA A 66 -10.33 1.04 -9.02
N PHE A 67 -9.67 1.95 -9.74
CA PHE A 67 -9.58 3.36 -9.35
C PHE A 67 -10.87 4.11 -9.69
N VAL A 68 -11.34 4.90 -8.73
CA VAL A 68 -12.36 5.92 -8.99
C VAL A 68 -11.62 7.19 -9.39
N GLN A 69 -11.60 7.52 -10.68
CA GLN A 69 -11.24 8.87 -11.12
C GLN A 69 -12.37 9.81 -10.67
N ARG A 70 -12.04 10.82 -9.88
CA ARG A 70 -12.90 11.99 -9.67
C ARG A 70 -12.57 13.05 -10.70
#